data_AF-A0A7S1F6H1-F1
#
_entry.id   AF-A0A7S1F6H1-F1
#
_cell.length_a   1.000
_cell.length_b   1.000
_cell.length_c   1.000
_cell.angle_alpha   90.00
_cell.angle_beta   90.00
_cell.angle_gamma   90.00
#
_symmetry.space_group_name_H-M   'P 1'
#
loop_
_entity.id
_entity.type
_entity.pdbx_description
1 polymer ?
#
loop_
_entity_poly.entity_id
_entity_poly.type
_entity_poly.pdbx_seq_one_letter_code
_entity_poly.pdbx_strand_id
1 'polypeptide(L)'
;MGVVTLLPGYFSPAANAGDVWACHGSDDERCPGGDPGTCAAHRVNTSIACGECEVGTRSSTDGPCVECEGADLWVFILLSVLFFIGMFCVYYLIATENRAKQK
;
A
#
# COMPACT_ATOMS: atom_id res chain seq x y z
N MET A 1 36.99 -15.35 -2.08
CA MET A 1 35.69 -14.85 -2.56
C MET A 1 35.30 -13.74 -1.61
N GLY A 2 35.22 -12.49 -2.07
CA GLY A 2 34.86 -11.37 -1.21
C GLY A 2 33.36 -11.41 -0.90
N VAL A 3 32.98 -11.18 0.35
CA VAL A 3 31.58 -11.01 0.75
C VAL A 3 31.19 -9.58 0.40
N VAL A 4 30.16 -9.41 -0.44
CA VAL A 4 29.62 -8.09 -0.79
C VAL A 4 28.51 -7.79 0.19
N THR A 5 28.70 -6.76 1.01
CA THR A 5 27.70 -6.27 1.99
C THR A 5 27.20 -4.89 1.58
N LEU A 6 25.89 -4.70 1.66
CA LEU A 6 25.20 -3.45 1.38
C LEU A 6 25.19 -2.56 2.63
N LEU A 7 25.33 -1.26 2.41
CA LEU A 7 25.10 -0.27 3.45
C LEU A 7 23.59 -0.13 3.71
N PRO A 8 23.19 0.30 4.93
CA PRO A 8 21.83 0.76 5.18
C PRO A 8 21.38 1.79 4.13
N GLY A 9 20.11 1.76 3.75
CA GLY A 9 19.59 2.57 2.63
C GLY A 9 19.75 1.96 1.25
N TYR A 10 20.46 0.83 1.12
CA TYR A 10 20.69 0.16 -0.16
C TYR A 10 20.17 -1.26 -0.16
N PHE A 11 19.67 -1.67 -1.32
CA PHE A 11 19.19 -3.00 -1.59
C PHE A 11 19.78 -3.52 -2.91
N SER A 12 20.10 -4.81 -2.93
CA SER A 12 20.43 -5.53 -4.16
C SER A 12 19.77 -6.90 -4.14
N PRO A 13 19.24 -7.43 -5.26
CA PRO A 13 18.69 -8.78 -5.32
C PRO A 13 19.76 -9.85 -5.07
N ALA A 14 19.39 -10.93 -4.37
CA ALA A 14 20.30 -12.07 -4.14
C ALA A 14 20.76 -12.74 -5.47
N ALA A 15 19.91 -12.72 -6.49
CA ALA A 15 20.23 -13.29 -7.80
C ALA A 15 21.28 -12.49 -8.57
N ASN A 16 21.32 -11.16 -8.39
CA ASN A 16 22.20 -10.23 -9.11
C ASN A 16 22.73 -9.15 -8.15
N ALA A 17 23.79 -9.48 -7.41
CA ALA A 17 24.42 -8.58 -6.43
C ALA A 17 25.07 -7.31 -7.04
N GLY A 18 25.11 -7.19 -8.38
CA GLY A 18 25.63 -6.02 -9.09
C GLY A 18 24.61 -4.89 -9.23
N ASP A 19 23.32 -5.19 -9.11
CA ASP A 19 22.25 -4.21 -9.24
C ASP A 19 21.94 -3.63 -7.86
N VAL A 20 22.49 -2.45 -7.56
CA VAL A 20 22.31 -1.76 -6.28
C VAL A 20 21.32 -0.62 -6.46
N TRP A 21 20.28 -0.60 -5.63
CA TRP A 21 19.21 0.38 -5.64
C TRP A 21 19.18 1.12 -4.32
N ALA A 22 18.96 2.44 -4.38
CA ALA A 22 18.68 3.24 -3.19
C ALA A 22 17.21 3.04 -2.78
N CYS A 23 16.99 2.81 -1.49
CA CYS A 23 15.66 2.66 -0.94
C CYS A 23 14.99 4.01 -0.73
N HIS A 24 13.66 4.02 -0.76
CA HIS A 24 12.88 5.24 -0.62
C HIS A 24 12.36 5.41 0.81
N GLY A 25 12.67 6.54 1.45
CA GLY A 25 12.17 6.94 2.77
C GLY A 25 13.29 7.20 3.77
N SER A 26 13.03 7.02 5.07
CA SER A 26 14.06 6.87 6.09
C SER A 26 14.88 5.61 5.76
N ASP A 27 16.05 5.84 5.18
CA ASP A 27 16.85 4.88 4.43
C ASP A 27 17.15 3.56 5.19
N ASP A 28 17.29 3.62 6.52
CA ASP A 28 17.68 2.47 7.34
C ASP A 28 16.52 1.52 7.68
N GLU A 29 15.28 2.02 7.69
CA GLU A 29 14.14 1.26 8.24
C GLU A 29 13.53 0.31 7.20
N ARG A 30 13.54 0.72 5.93
CA ARG A 30 13.06 -0.10 4.80
C ARG A 30 14.10 -1.10 4.34
N CYS A 31 15.36 -0.66 4.36
CA CYS A 31 16.53 -1.39 3.89
C CYS A 31 17.63 -1.33 4.95
N PRO A 32 17.67 -2.32 5.86
CA PRO A 32 18.67 -2.35 6.94
C PRO A 32 20.11 -2.58 6.43
N GLY A 33 20.28 -2.83 5.12
CA GLY A 33 21.54 -3.25 4.52
C GLY A 33 21.85 -4.73 4.79
N GLY A 34 23.12 -5.09 4.72
CA GLY A 34 23.58 -6.47 4.93
C GLY A 34 23.73 -7.25 3.63
N ASP A 35 23.32 -8.51 3.63
CA ASP A 35 23.50 -9.38 2.47
C ASP A 35 22.51 -9.01 1.34
N PRO A 36 22.88 -9.21 0.06
CA PRO A 36 21.94 -9.09 -1.05
C PRO A 36 20.68 -9.92 -0.83
N GLY A 37 19.51 -9.34 -1.09
CA GLY A 37 18.20 -9.93 -0.84
C GLY A 37 17.63 -9.65 0.56
N THR A 38 18.26 -8.76 1.34
CA THR A 38 17.78 -8.38 2.67
C THR A 38 16.84 -7.18 2.59
N CYS A 39 15.62 -7.32 3.12
CA CYS A 39 14.64 -6.25 3.26
C CYS A 39 14.07 -6.25 4.68
N ALA A 40 13.42 -5.15 5.08
CA ALA A 40 12.66 -5.10 6.33
C ALA A 40 11.48 -6.09 6.35
N ALA A 41 10.92 -6.34 7.53
CA ALA A 41 9.85 -7.33 7.71
C ALA A 41 8.64 -7.09 6.77
N HIS A 42 8.10 -8.19 6.23
CA HIS A 42 6.96 -8.22 5.31
C HIS A 42 7.16 -7.48 3.98
N ARG A 43 8.41 -7.21 3.61
CA ARG A 43 8.77 -6.67 2.29
C ARG A 43 9.27 -7.76 1.36
N VAL A 44 8.91 -7.64 0.10
CA VAL A 44 9.27 -8.60 -0.93
C VAL A 44 10.73 -8.37 -1.37
N ASN A 45 11.59 -9.34 -1.11
CA ASN A 45 13.03 -9.27 -1.43
C ASN A 45 13.37 -9.48 -2.92
N THR A 46 12.38 -9.73 -3.76
CA THR A 46 12.51 -9.74 -5.23
C THR A 46 12.05 -8.43 -5.85
N SER A 47 11.41 -7.55 -5.06
CA SER A 47 10.98 -6.24 -5.53
C SER A 47 12.17 -5.27 -5.58
N ILE A 48 12.13 -4.34 -6.53
CA ILE A 48 13.17 -3.31 -6.65
C ILE A 48 13.11 -2.42 -5.41
N ALA A 49 14.26 -2.25 -4.75
CA ALA A 49 14.44 -1.39 -3.57
C ALA A 49 13.49 -1.69 -2.40
N CYS A 50 13.11 -2.96 -2.20
CA CYS A 50 12.12 -3.37 -1.19
C CYS A 50 10.82 -2.54 -1.30
N GLY A 51 10.45 -2.17 -2.53
CA GLY A 51 9.33 -1.30 -2.86
C GLY A 51 7.98 -1.92 -2.54
N GLU A 52 7.90 -3.24 -2.54
CA GLU A 52 6.65 -3.98 -2.44
C GLU A 52 6.47 -4.64 -1.06
N CYS A 53 5.22 -4.64 -0.61
CA CYS A 53 4.77 -5.31 0.61
C CYS A 53 4.15 -6.67 0.24
N GLU A 54 4.27 -7.65 1.13
CA GLU A 54 3.59 -8.93 0.98
C GLU A 54 2.06 -8.75 0.93
N VAL A 55 1.38 -9.64 0.21
CA VAL A 55 -0.08 -9.60 0.08
C VAL A 55 -0.73 -9.70 1.47
N GLY A 56 -1.63 -8.77 1.77
CA GLY A 56 -2.27 -8.66 3.10
C GLY A 56 -1.63 -7.60 4.01
N THR A 57 -0.48 -7.06 3.61
CA THR A 57 0.23 -5.99 4.33
C THR A 57 0.25 -4.68 3.54
N ARG A 58 0.41 -3.57 4.25
CA ARG A 58 0.53 -2.21 3.71
C ARG A 58 1.81 -1.55 4.22
N SER A 59 2.31 -0.55 3.50
CA SER A 59 3.46 0.23 3.98
C SER A 59 3.11 0.97 5.27
N SER A 60 3.98 0.89 6.27
CA SER A 60 3.99 1.78 7.43
C SER A 60 4.97 2.93 7.23
N THR A 61 4.94 3.92 8.12
CA THR A 61 5.93 5.00 8.23
C THR A 61 7.28 4.51 8.75
N ASP A 62 7.28 3.40 9.50
CA ASP A 62 8.43 2.99 10.33
C ASP A 62 9.39 2.04 9.60
N GLY A 63 9.26 1.89 8.28
CA GLY A 63 10.05 0.96 7.48
C GLY A 63 9.35 -0.34 7.09
N PRO A 64 8.88 -1.23 8.00
CA PRO A 64 8.30 -2.51 7.62
C PRO A 64 6.89 -2.37 7.06
N CYS A 65 6.41 -3.43 6.42
CA CYS A 65 5.00 -3.54 6.07
C CYS A 65 4.21 -4.10 7.26
N VAL A 66 3.03 -3.53 7.50
CA VAL A 66 2.13 -3.89 8.60
C VAL A 66 0.85 -4.49 8.03
N GLU A 67 0.20 -5.36 8.79
CA GLU A 67 -1.08 -5.95 8.38
C GLU A 67 -2.13 -4.87 8.08
N CYS A 68 -2.94 -5.11 7.05
CA CYS A 68 -4.10 -4.26 6.76
C CYS A 68 -5.11 -4.34 7.91
N GLU A 69 -5.49 -3.20 8.48
CA GLU A 69 -6.42 -3.16 9.60
C GLU A 69 -7.87 -3.06 9.10
N GLY A 70 -8.80 -3.76 9.75
CA GLY A 70 -10.20 -3.84 9.31
C GLY A 70 -10.95 -2.49 9.30
N ALA A 71 -10.40 -1.45 9.92
CA ALA A 71 -10.94 -0.09 9.86
C ALA A 71 -10.94 0.48 8.42
N ASP A 72 -9.98 0.08 7.58
CA ASP A 72 -9.91 0.54 6.19
C ASP A 72 -11.14 0.09 5.40
N LEU A 73 -11.65 -1.13 5.66
CA LEU A 73 -12.86 -1.65 5.00
C LEU A 73 -14.13 -0.91 5.42
N TRP A 74 -14.22 -0.45 6.67
CA TRP A 74 -15.39 0.25 7.18
C TRP A 74 -15.65 1.58 6.48
N VAL A 75 -14.59 2.31 6.14
CA VAL A 75 -14.70 3.58 5.40
C VAL A 75 -15.29 3.35 4.01
N PHE A 76 -14.83 2.33 3.29
CA PHE A 76 -15.38 1.97 1.97
C PHE A 76 -16.85 1.56 2.06
N ILE A 77 -17.21 0.75 3.06
CA ILE A 77 -18.60 0.34 3.29
C ILE A 77 -19.47 1.57 3.56
N LEU A 78 -19.05 2.46 4.46
CA LEU A 78 -19.80 3.66 4.82
C LEU A 78 -20.00 4.60 3.61
N LEU A 79 -18.94 4.84 2.83
CA LEU A 79 -19.03 5.65 1.60
C LEU A 79 -19.98 5.02 0.57
N SER A 80 -19.96 3.70 0.41
CA SER A 80 -20.87 3.00 -0.49
C SER A 80 -22.33 3.16 -0.08
N VAL A 81 -22.63 3.02 1.23
CA VAL A 81 -23.98 3.17 1.78
C VAL A 81 -24.47 4.62 1.59
N LEU A 82 -23.64 5.61 1.88
CA LEU A 82 -23.98 7.03 1.66
C LEU A 82 -24.26 7.33 0.19
N PHE A 83 -23.50 6.73 -0.73
CA PHE A 83 -23.73 6.89 -2.17
C PHE A 83 -25.11 6.35 -2.59
N PHE A 84 -25.48 5.14 -2.14
CA PHE A 84 -26.79 4.58 -2.45
C PHE A 84 -27.95 5.39 -1.83
N ILE A 85 -27.79 5.87 -0.59
CA ILE A 85 -28.77 6.75 0.04
C ILE A 85 -28.91 8.05 -0.74
N GLY A 86 -27.80 8.67 -1.14
CA GLY A 86 -27.81 9.88 -1.96
C GLY A 86 -28.54 9.68 -3.30
N MET A 87 -28.23 8.58 -4.00
CA MET A 87 -28.90 8.22 -5.26
C MET A 87 -30.40 8.03 -5.06
N PHE A 88 -30.78 7.35 -3.99
CA PHE A 88 -32.19 7.14 -3.63
C PHE A 88 -32.90 8.46 -3.35
N CYS A 89 -32.30 9.35 -2.54
CA CYS A 89 -32.84 10.68 -2.26
C CYS A 89 -33.07 11.49 -3.54
N VAL A 90 -32.09 11.53 -4.46
CA VAL A 90 -32.22 12.23 -5.74
C VAL A 90 -33.34 11.63 -6.58
N TYR A 91 -33.41 10.30 -6.68
CA TYR A 91 -34.47 9.61 -7.41
C TYR A 91 -35.86 9.93 -6.84
N TYR A 92 -36.00 9.95 -5.51
CA TYR A 92 -37.24 10.32 -4.84
C TYR A 92 -37.66 11.76 -5.13
N LEU A 93 -36.73 12.71 -5.06
CA LEU A 93 -37.02 14.12 -5.38
C LEU A 93 -37.52 14.25 -6.82
N ILE A 94 -36.82 13.66 -7.79
CA ILE A 94 -37.23 13.68 -9.21
C ILE A 94 -38.61 13.02 -9.38
N ALA A 95 -38.85 11.88 -8.74
CA ALA A 95 -40.14 11.19 -8.80
C ALA A 95 -41.28 12.03 -8.21
N THR A 96 -41.03 12.81 -7.14
CA THR A 96 -42.03 13.71 -6.55
C THR A 96 -42.34 14.90 -7.45
N GLU A 97 -41.32 15.51 -8.07
CA GLU A 97 -41.52 16.62 -9.02
C GLU A 97 -42.31 16.18 -10.26
N ASN A 98 -42.00 14.99 -10.80
CA ASN A 98 -42.72 14.45 -11.96
C ASN A 98 -44.20 14.20 -11.64
N ARG A 99 -44.52 13.71 -10.43
CA ARG A 99 -45.92 13.53 -9.99
C ARG A 99 -46.63 14.86 -9.77
N ALA A 100 -45.93 15.90 -9.32
CA ALA A 100 -46.49 17.24 -9.11
C ALA A 100 -46.82 17.94 -10.44
N LYS A 101 -46.02 17.73 -11.50
CA LYS A 101 -46.25 18.31 -12.84
C LYS A 101 -47.37 17.60 -13.64
N GLN A 102 -47.80 16.42 -13.21
CA GLN A 102 -48.83 15.61 -13.90
C GLN A 102 -50.26 15.88 -13.42
N LYS A 103 -50.45 16.71 -12.38
CA LYS A 103 -51.74 17.16 -11.85
C LYS A 103 -52.05 18.58 -12.31
#